data_AF-A0AAW5K7F1-F1
#
_entry.id   AF-A0AAW5K7F1-F1
#
_cell.length_a   1.000
_cell.length_b   1.000
_cell.length_c   1.000
_cell.angle_alpha   90.00
_cell.angle_beta   90.00
_cell.angle_gamma   90.00
#
_symmetry.space_group_name_H-M   'P 1'
#
loop_
_entity.id
_entity.type
_entity.pdbx_description
1 polymer ?
#
loop_
_entity_poly.entity_id
_entity_poly.type
_entity_poly.pdbx_seq_one_letter_code
_entity_poly.pdbx_strand_id
1 'polypeptide(L)'
;MSELTYLDRFIGWLSPERGVRRAEYRMELRSYDAARRDPQGGNWYPLQNATPEMTDAPHRSIVRARMRDMERNGDVTEGIIDAFVRNVVECGFGLEAQVMNTRGKPLDAINDRIEEIWKKWALGKNCDITGDSSFGELLEMVLRRWEVDGEIFILKVVDPDGYLPLKLQLIEPDMLAEDVFQSNGHYVFGGIEVDEHMKAVAYHFRPDPLPYFRDQTVIRYPREAVIHIHSKKRPQQTRSLPDMAVCTERVRNIQEYVTNELEASRTAAAITAFIMKNKGAAGNGIGNPMGGRGEKTKRLEEIRRGQLNYLSKDEEVAFPTPGRPNVNASGFVSFLIRMISMSRGLSYETASRDISQVNYSSFRGGQLEDRKTFRRKQRKLITDFCDTVYEWFIEAAILSGKLSLPGYFEDEGTRERYLAHKWNTPGWKWVDPQKEAAGIEKQLALGITTLSEVCGEQGKDWYELMKQRKAEIEAAKELGINLSWFGGKETTSPEEYEKLMDEKDDSSEKKEEGKNEDEDE
;
A
#
# COMPACT_ATOMS: atom_id res chain seq x y z
N MET A 1 6.88 -13.74 46.15
CA MET A 1 5.59 -13.54 46.84
C MET A 1 5.68 -12.24 47.61
N SER A 2 4.85 -11.23 47.30
CA SER A 2 4.90 -9.94 48.02
C SER A 2 4.41 -10.10 49.46
N GLU A 3 5.04 -9.43 50.41
CA GLU A 3 4.63 -9.48 51.82
C GLU A 3 3.17 -9.00 52.01
N LEU A 4 2.37 -9.81 52.70
CA LEU A 4 0.98 -9.51 53.09
C LEU A 4 0.97 -8.34 54.09
N THR A 5 0.20 -7.29 53.81
CA THR A 5 0.07 -6.16 54.75
C THR A 5 -0.75 -6.57 55.97
N TYR A 6 -0.65 -5.79 57.06
CA TYR A 6 -1.40 -6.06 58.30
C TYR A 6 -2.91 -6.20 58.08
N LEU A 7 -3.48 -5.42 57.17
CA LEU A 7 -4.90 -5.51 56.80
C LEU A 7 -5.24 -6.82 56.06
N ASP A 8 -4.35 -7.31 55.20
CA ASP A 8 -4.58 -8.56 54.46
C ASP A 8 -4.51 -9.77 55.38
N ARG A 9 -3.61 -9.74 56.37
CA ARG A 9 -3.53 -10.78 57.42
C ARG A 9 -4.76 -10.77 58.30
N PHE A 10 -5.27 -9.59 58.66
CA PHE A 10 -6.49 -9.46 59.45
C PHE A 10 -7.73 -9.96 58.69
N ILE A 11 -7.89 -9.58 57.43
CA ILE A 11 -9.02 -10.03 56.60
C ILE A 11 -8.94 -11.52 56.31
N GLY A 12 -7.75 -12.05 56.01
CA GLY A 12 -7.54 -13.49 55.80
C GLY A 12 -7.77 -14.32 57.07
N TRP A 13 -7.50 -13.77 58.25
CA TRP A 13 -7.81 -14.40 59.53
C TRP A 13 -9.33 -14.44 59.79
N LEU A 14 -10.04 -13.35 59.48
CA LEU A 14 -11.49 -13.23 59.73
C LEU A 14 -12.34 -13.97 58.68
N SER A 15 -11.87 -14.03 57.44
CA SER A 15 -12.48 -14.77 56.35
C SER A 15 -11.41 -15.14 55.31
N PRO A 16 -10.93 -16.39 55.31
CA PRO A 16 -9.88 -16.84 54.38
C PRO A 16 -10.26 -16.62 52.91
N GLU A 17 -11.51 -16.89 52.53
CA GLU A 17 -12.02 -16.69 51.18
C GLU A 17 -11.94 -15.23 50.73
N ARG A 18 -12.36 -14.28 51.59
CA ARG A 18 -12.28 -12.84 51.29
C ARG A 18 -10.84 -12.33 51.29
N GLY A 19 -9.97 -12.91 52.12
CA GLY A 19 -8.54 -12.61 52.14
C GLY A 19 -7.84 -13.01 50.85
N VAL A 20 -8.08 -14.22 50.35
CA VAL A 20 -7.54 -14.71 49.06
C VAL A 20 -8.03 -13.85 47.91
N ARG A 21 -9.35 -13.60 47.82
CA ARG A 21 -9.94 -12.78 46.76
C ARG A 21 -9.39 -11.34 46.76
N ARG A 22 -9.15 -10.75 47.93
CA ARG A 22 -8.53 -9.42 48.05
C ARG A 22 -7.05 -9.44 47.63
N ALA A 23 -6.32 -10.50 47.96
CA ALA A 23 -4.93 -10.65 47.54
C ALA A 23 -4.81 -10.79 46.01
N GLU A 24 -5.72 -11.54 45.38
CA GLU A 24 -5.88 -11.62 43.92
C GLU A 24 -6.14 -10.24 43.31
N TYR A 25 -7.16 -9.52 43.79
CA TYR A 25 -7.45 -8.16 43.30
C TYR A 25 -6.31 -7.17 43.54
N ARG A 26 -5.48 -7.36 44.59
CA ARG A 26 -4.28 -6.53 44.82
C ARG A 26 -3.11 -6.88 43.91
N MET A 27 -2.95 -8.14 43.51
CA MET A 27 -2.03 -8.52 42.44
C MET A 27 -2.47 -7.92 41.10
N GLU A 28 -3.78 -7.94 40.84
CA GLU A 28 -4.39 -7.35 39.63
C GLU A 28 -4.29 -5.82 39.60
N LEU A 29 -4.54 -5.13 40.73
CA LEU A 29 -4.35 -3.68 40.88
C LEU A 29 -2.89 -3.23 40.73
N ARG A 30 -1.94 -4.16 40.88
CA ARG A 30 -0.49 -3.93 40.67
C ARG A 30 -0.03 -4.30 39.26
N SER A 31 -0.95 -4.73 38.40
CA SER A 31 -0.66 -5.11 37.02
C SER A 31 -0.96 -3.96 36.07
N TYR A 32 -0.23 -3.86 34.97
CA TYR A 32 -0.61 -2.97 33.87
C TYR A 32 -2.01 -3.38 33.36
N ASP A 33 -2.85 -2.42 32.97
CA ASP A 33 -4.17 -2.73 32.38
C ASP A 33 -4.05 -3.65 31.16
N ALA A 34 -2.94 -3.57 30.42
CA ALA A 34 -2.61 -4.45 29.30
C ALA A 34 -2.28 -5.92 29.69
N ALA A 35 -2.09 -6.21 30.98
CA ALA A 35 -1.82 -7.53 31.52
C ALA A 35 -3.05 -8.18 32.19
N ARG A 36 -4.21 -7.49 32.22
CA ARG A 36 -5.46 -8.05 32.74
C ARG A 36 -5.91 -9.24 31.88
N ARG A 37 -6.33 -10.31 32.54
CA ARG A 37 -6.85 -11.55 31.92
C ARG A 37 -8.27 -11.88 32.41
N ASP A 38 -8.98 -10.89 32.94
CA ASP A 38 -10.31 -11.10 33.51
C ASP A 38 -11.39 -11.27 32.41
N PRO A 39 -12.53 -11.92 32.70
CA PRO A 39 -13.63 -12.08 31.73
C PRO A 39 -14.36 -10.78 31.33
N GLN A 40 -14.19 -9.67 32.06
CA GLN A 40 -14.77 -8.35 31.76
C GLN A 40 -13.87 -7.52 30.81
N GLY A 41 -12.58 -7.83 30.72
CA GLY A 41 -11.59 -7.27 29.78
C GLY A 41 -11.76 -7.77 28.34
N GLY A 42 -12.85 -8.49 28.05
CA GLY A 42 -13.06 -9.20 26.80
C GLY A 42 -12.14 -10.41 26.70
N ASN A 43 -12.40 -11.31 25.75
CA ASN A 43 -11.60 -12.50 25.50
C ASN A 43 -10.19 -12.17 24.93
N TRP A 44 -9.42 -11.31 25.61
CA TRP A 44 -8.06 -10.92 25.22
C TRP A 44 -7.05 -11.91 25.80
N TYR A 45 -6.91 -13.05 25.14
CA TYR A 45 -5.94 -14.10 25.48
C TYR A 45 -4.88 -14.21 24.38
N PRO A 46 -3.83 -13.36 24.39
CA PRO A 46 -2.77 -13.47 23.40
C PRO A 46 -2.02 -14.79 23.60
N LEU A 47 -1.56 -15.39 22.49
CA LEU A 47 -0.62 -16.51 22.55
C LEU A 47 0.59 -16.12 23.40
N GLN A 48 0.97 -17.00 24.33
CA GLN A 48 2.12 -16.81 25.20
C GLN A 48 3.38 -16.57 24.34
N ASN A 49 4.08 -15.44 24.54
CA ASN A 49 5.33 -14.96 23.91
C ASN A 49 6.05 -15.95 22.96
N ALA A 50 5.37 -16.33 21.87
CA ALA A 50 5.83 -17.37 20.97
C ALA A 50 6.80 -16.79 19.94
N THR A 51 7.66 -17.63 19.37
CA THR A 51 8.54 -17.22 18.28
C THR A 51 7.71 -16.79 17.06
N PRO A 52 8.28 -15.99 16.13
CA PRO A 52 7.58 -15.62 14.90
C PRO A 52 7.06 -16.84 14.14
N GLU A 53 7.88 -17.89 14.01
CA GLU A 53 7.47 -19.08 13.27
C GLU A 53 6.32 -19.84 13.94
N MET A 54 6.31 -19.94 15.27
CA MET A 54 5.20 -20.57 15.99
C MET A 54 3.88 -19.80 15.89
N THR A 55 3.94 -18.48 15.73
CA THR A 55 2.74 -17.63 15.63
C THR A 55 2.25 -17.52 14.19
N ASP A 56 3.16 -17.31 13.24
CA ASP A 56 2.82 -16.95 11.88
C ASP A 56 2.60 -18.18 10.99
N ALA A 57 3.42 -19.23 11.13
CA ALA A 57 3.40 -20.38 10.21
C ALA A 57 2.04 -21.09 10.14
N PRO A 58 1.33 -21.37 11.25
CA PRO A 58 0.03 -22.04 11.21
C PRO A 58 -1.06 -21.24 10.48
N HIS A 59 -0.90 -19.93 10.39
CA HIS A 59 -1.90 -19.02 9.82
C HIS A 59 -1.49 -18.43 8.47
N ARG A 60 -0.23 -18.58 8.06
CA ARG A 60 0.34 -17.97 6.85
C ARG A 60 -0.47 -18.30 5.60
N SER A 61 -0.74 -19.58 5.36
CA SER A 61 -1.48 -20.05 4.19
C SER A 61 -2.91 -19.48 4.13
N ILE A 62 -3.67 -19.56 5.23
CA ILE A 62 -5.06 -19.09 5.25
C ILE A 62 -5.16 -17.56 5.14
N VAL A 63 -4.24 -16.82 5.75
CA VAL A 63 -4.20 -15.36 5.65
C VAL A 63 -3.86 -14.93 4.21
N ARG A 64 -2.88 -15.57 3.57
CA ARG A 64 -2.55 -15.34 2.16
C ARG A 64 -3.75 -15.64 1.24
N ALA A 65 -4.41 -16.78 1.43
CA ALA A 65 -5.58 -17.16 0.63
C ALA A 65 -6.72 -16.13 0.76
N ARG A 66 -6.98 -15.63 1.97
CA ARG A 66 -7.96 -14.55 2.21
C ARG A 66 -7.55 -13.25 1.54
N MET A 67 -6.27 -12.89 1.58
CA MET A 67 -5.78 -11.68 0.92
C MET A 67 -5.89 -11.74 -0.59
N ARG A 68 -5.53 -12.87 -1.22
CA ARG A 68 -5.74 -13.09 -2.66
C ARG A 68 -7.22 -13.05 -3.05
N ASP A 69 -8.11 -13.51 -2.18
CA ASP A 69 -9.55 -13.39 -2.40
C ASP A 69 -10.05 -11.95 -2.33
N MET A 70 -9.56 -11.19 -1.34
CA MET A 70 -9.85 -9.76 -1.22
C MET A 70 -9.21 -8.94 -2.34
N GLU A 71 -8.10 -9.37 -2.93
CA GLU A 71 -7.57 -8.73 -4.14
C GLU A 71 -8.55 -8.88 -5.32
N ARG A 72 -9.09 -10.08 -5.53
CA ARG A 72 -10.02 -10.35 -6.65
C ARG A 72 -11.38 -9.70 -6.49
N ASN A 73 -11.89 -9.65 -5.26
CA ASN A 73 -13.29 -9.30 -4.97
C ASN A 73 -13.44 -8.00 -4.14
N GLY A 74 -12.33 -7.43 -3.66
CA GLY A 74 -12.26 -6.30 -2.73
C GLY A 74 -12.04 -4.95 -3.39
N ASP A 75 -13.07 -4.13 -3.50
CA ASP A 75 -13.00 -2.76 -4.00
C ASP A 75 -12.05 -1.87 -3.17
N VAL A 76 -12.16 -1.91 -1.84
CA VAL A 76 -11.28 -1.16 -0.94
C VAL A 76 -9.84 -1.70 -0.98
N THR A 77 -9.68 -3.02 -1.08
CA THR A 77 -8.37 -3.67 -1.17
C THR A 77 -7.64 -3.26 -2.43
N GLU A 78 -8.29 -3.39 -3.58
CA GLU A 78 -7.70 -3.05 -4.87
C GLU A 78 -7.37 -1.56 -4.96
N GLY A 79 -8.24 -0.69 -4.44
CA GLY A 79 -7.97 0.76 -4.38
C GLY A 79 -6.69 1.10 -3.59
N ILE A 80 -6.42 0.37 -2.50
CA ILE A 80 -5.20 0.56 -1.69
C ILE A 80 -3.96 -0.01 -2.39
N ILE A 81 -4.06 -1.22 -2.97
CA ILE A 81 -2.95 -1.85 -3.69
C ILE A 81 -2.54 -0.98 -4.88
N ASP A 82 -3.51 -0.51 -5.67
CA ASP A 82 -3.28 0.40 -6.79
C ASP A 82 -2.66 1.73 -6.37
N ALA A 83 -3.00 2.23 -5.18
CA ALA A 83 -2.37 3.44 -4.65
C ALA A 83 -0.88 3.22 -4.40
N PHE A 84 -0.48 2.05 -3.88
CA PHE A 84 0.92 1.69 -3.74
C PHE A 84 1.60 1.50 -5.09
N VAL A 85 1.03 0.71 -5.99
CA VAL A 85 1.61 0.44 -7.32
C VAL A 85 1.87 1.74 -8.08
N ARG A 86 0.88 2.64 -8.13
CA ARG A 86 0.99 3.91 -8.84
C ARG A 86 2.05 4.84 -8.26
N ASN A 87 2.16 4.93 -6.94
CA ASN A 87 3.05 5.92 -6.31
C ASN A 87 4.45 5.37 -6.04
N VAL A 88 4.61 4.05 -5.96
CA VAL A 88 5.92 3.41 -5.71
C VAL A 88 6.61 3.13 -7.03
N VAL A 89 5.94 2.45 -7.99
CA VAL A 89 6.57 1.96 -9.23
C VAL A 89 6.15 2.75 -10.48
N GLU A 90 4.88 3.13 -10.61
CA GLU A 90 4.33 3.80 -11.81
C GLU A 90 4.67 3.07 -13.12
N CYS A 91 5.73 3.47 -13.83
CA CYS A 91 6.19 2.88 -15.08
C CYS A 91 7.54 2.14 -14.96
N GLY A 92 8.05 1.97 -13.75
CA GLY A 92 9.36 1.37 -13.45
C GLY A 92 10.38 2.40 -12.96
N PHE A 93 11.59 1.93 -12.67
CA PHE A 93 12.71 2.77 -12.23
C PHE A 93 13.70 3.01 -13.37
N GLY A 94 14.13 4.26 -13.53
CA GLY A 94 15.21 4.62 -14.46
C GLY A 94 16.56 4.28 -13.86
N LEU A 95 17.43 3.61 -14.63
CA LEU A 95 18.82 3.39 -14.26
C LEU A 95 19.66 4.59 -14.71
N GLU A 96 20.45 5.15 -13.81
CA GLU A 96 21.48 6.15 -14.07
C GLU A 96 22.83 5.56 -13.65
N ALA A 97 23.69 5.26 -14.64
CA ALA A 97 25.02 4.72 -14.36
C ALA A 97 25.98 5.84 -13.93
N GLN A 98 26.68 5.64 -12.82
CA GLN A 98 27.53 6.66 -12.19
C GLN A 98 28.98 6.22 -12.07
N VAL A 99 29.47 5.44 -13.04
CA VAL A 99 30.86 4.98 -13.05
C VAL A 99 31.79 6.18 -13.17
N MET A 100 32.76 6.24 -12.27
CA MET A 100 33.79 7.28 -12.24
C MET A 100 35.18 6.70 -12.49
N ASN A 101 36.05 7.51 -13.09
CA ASN A 101 37.47 7.20 -13.16
C ASN A 101 38.14 7.39 -11.79
N THR A 102 39.40 6.96 -11.66
CA THR A 102 40.20 7.10 -10.43
C THR A 102 40.44 8.56 -10.00
N ARG A 103 40.16 9.54 -10.88
CA ARG A 103 40.26 10.98 -10.61
C ARG A 103 38.91 11.64 -10.30
N GLY A 104 37.84 10.85 -10.13
CA GLY A 104 36.51 11.35 -9.79
C GLY A 104 35.74 12.01 -10.94
N LYS A 105 36.13 11.78 -12.21
CA LYS A 105 35.34 12.21 -13.37
C LYS A 105 34.43 11.08 -13.86
N PRO A 106 33.17 11.36 -14.22
CA PRO A 106 32.29 10.40 -14.87
C PRO A 106 32.91 9.80 -16.13
N LEU A 107 32.68 8.51 -16.36
CA LEU A 107 33.05 7.81 -17.59
C LEU A 107 31.83 7.73 -18.52
N ASP A 108 31.49 8.86 -19.14
CA ASP A 108 30.27 9.02 -19.94
C ASP A 108 30.07 7.90 -20.97
N ALA A 109 31.11 7.54 -21.74
CA ALA A 109 31.01 6.48 -22.74
C ALA A 109 30.70 5.09 -22.13
N ILE A 110 31.16 4.81 -20.90
CA ILE A 110 30.84 3.56 -20.20
C ILE A 110 29.42 3.64 -19.63
N ASN A 111 29.05 4.76 -19.01
CA ASN A 111 27.72 4.96 -18.45
C ASN A 111 26.64 4.88 -19.53
N ASP A 112 26.80 5.62 -20.63
CA ASP A 112 25.90 5.60 -21.79
C ASP A 112 25.78 4.16 -22.35
N ARG A 113 26.88 3.40 -22.37
CA ARG A 113 26.88 2.00 -22.86
C ARG A 113 26.15 1.05 -21.91
N ILE A 114 26.35 1.19 -20.61
CA ILE A 114 25.63 0.40 -19.59
C ILE A 114 24.12 0.64 -19.74
N GLU A 115 23.72 1.91 -19.83
CA GLU A 115 22.31 2.29 -19.97
C GLU A 115 21.69 1.82 -21.29
N GLU A 116 22.45 1.82 -22.40
CA GLU A 116 22.00 1.27 -23.68
C GLU A 116 21.73 -0.24 -23.60
N ILE A 117 22.64 -0.99 -22.97
CA ILE A 117 22.48 -2.44 -22.78
C ILE A 117 21.31 -2.71 -21.83
N TRP A 118 21.18 -1.91 -20.76
CA TRP A 118 20.10 -2.02 -19.79
C TRP A 118 18.74 -1.82 -20.45
N LYS A 119 18.55 -0.73 -21.22
CA LYS A 119 17.31 -0.43 -21.95
C LYS A 119 16.90 -1.59 -22.87
N LYS A 120 17.86 -2.28 -23.49
CA LYS A 120 17.61 -3.47 -24.31
C LYS A 120 17.27 -4.70 -23.46
N TRP A 121 18.02 -4.95 -22.38
CA TRP A 121 17.80 -6.11 -21.52
C TRP A 121 16.47 -6.03 -20.76
N ALA A 122 16.06 -4.84 -20.32
CA ALA A 122 14.84 -4.58 -19.57
C ALA A 122 13.53 -4.85 -20.34
N LEU A 123 13.60 -5.17 -21.64
CA LEU A 123 12.45 -5.60 -22.43
C LEU A 123 12.02 -7.02 -22.03
N GLY A 124 10.72 -7.33 -22.10
CA GLY A 124 10.18 -8.57 -21.53
C GLY A 124 10.80 -9.85 -22.09
N LYS A 125 10.96 -9.95 -23.41
CA LYS A 125 11.64 -11.06 -24.09
C LYS A 125 13.08 -11.34 -23.62
N ASN A 126 13.73 -10.36 -22.99
CA ASN A 126 15.14 -10.41 -22.63
C ASN A 126 15.37 -10.60 -21.12
N CYS A 127 14.57 -9.96 -20.26
CA CYS A 127 14.75 -10.02 -18.81
C CYS A 127 13.91 -11.09 -18.13
N ASP A 128 12.73 -11.44 -18.66
CA ASP A 128 11.84 -12.45 -18.09
C ASP A 128 12.03 -13.80 -18.77
N ILE A 129 12.09 -14.88 -17.98
CA ILE A 129 12.16 -16.26 -18.49
C ILE A 129 10.91 -16.63 -19.29
N THR A 130 9.74 -16.10 -18.93
CA THR A 130 8.49 -16.34 -19.68
C THR A 130 8.46 -15.54 -20.98
N GLY A 131 9.17 -14.41 -21.01
CA GLY A 131 9.21 -13.47 -22.13
C GLY A 131 8.06 -12.47 -22.16
N ASP A 132 7.17 -12.48 -21.15
CA ASP A 132 5.93 -11.69 -21.17
C ASP A 132 6.08 -10.30 -20.54
N SER A 133 6.90 -10.15 -19.49
CA SER A 133 6.94 -8.91 -18.68
C SER A 133 8.27 -8.18 -18.78
N SER A 134 8.24 -6.89 -19.13
CA SER A 134 9.39 -5.98 -19.01
C SER A 134 9.84 -5.80 -17.56
N PHE A 135 11.03 -5.26 -17.34
CA PHE A 135 11.57 -5.06 -15.99
C PHE A 135 10.68 -4.14 -15.13
N GLY A 136 10.03 -3.13 -15.74
CA GLY A 136 9.06 -2.27 -15.05
C GLY A 136 7.80 -3.04 -14.61
N GLU A 137 7.29 -3.93 -15.46
CA GLU A 137 6.15 -4.81 -15.13
C GLU A 137 6.53 -5.86 -14.08
N LEU A 138 7.77 -6.38 -14.12
CA LEU A 138 8.29 -7.24 -13.06
C LEU A 138 8.37 -6.51 -11.71
N LEU A 139 8.83 -5.25 -11.69
CA LEU A 139 8.84 -4.40 -10.48
C LEU A 139 7.42 -4.21 -9.91
N GLU A 140 6.45 -3.94 -10.77
CA GLU A 140 5.05 -3.81 -10.37
C GLU A 140 4.51 -5.12 -9.80
N MET A 141 4.74 -6.25 -10.48
CA MET A 141 4.33 -7.57 -10.03
C MET A 141 4.93 -7.92 -8.67
N VAL A 142 6.23 -7.64 -8.50
CA VAL A 142 6.96 -7.82 -7.25
C VAL A 142 6.33 -7.02 -6.12
N LEU A 143 6.04 -5.73 -6.33
CA LEU A 143 5.40 -4.90 -5.32
C LEU A 143 3.99 -5.43 -4.98
N ARG A 144 3.19 -5.77 -6.00
CA ARG A 144 1.82 -6.26 -5.80
C ARG A 144 1.80 -7.56 -5.01
N ARG A 145 2.63 -8.55 -5.37
CA ARG A 145 2.74 -9.81 -4.60
C ARG A 145 3.32 -9.57 -3.20
N TRP A 146 4.25 -8.63 -3.04
CA TRP A 146 4.75 -8.27 -1.71
C TRP A 146 3.64 -7.68 -0.82
N GLU A 147 2.73 -6.86 -1.36
CA GLU A 147 1.56 -6.36 -0.60
C GLU A 147 0.56 -7.47 -0.25
N VAL A 148 0.20 -8.29 -1.24
CA VAL A 148 -0.91 -9.27 -1.14
C VAL A 148 -0.48 -10.56 -0.46
N ASP A 149 0.68 -11.10 -0.83
CA ASP A 149 1.18 -12.37 -0.32
C ASP A 149 2.12 -12.19 0.88
N GLY A 150 2.63 -10.97 1.08
CA GLY A 150 3.57 -10.60 2.14
C GLY A 150 5.03 -10.84 1.77
N GLU A 151 5.28 -11.66 0.75
CA GLU A 151 6.61 -12.02 0.28
C GLU A 151 6.57 -12.51 -1.18
N ILE A 152 7.68 -12.38 -1.89
CA ILE A 152 7.90 -12.94 -3.23
C ILE A 152 9.36 -13.35 -3.39
N PHE A 153 9.61 -14.35 -4.25
CA PHE A 153 10.94 -14.82 -4.60
C PHE A 153 11.26 -14.55 -6.07
N ILE A 154 12.50 -14.17 -6.36
CA ILE A 154 12.99 -13.99 -7.73
C ILE A 154 14.25 -14.85 -7.90
N LEU A 155 14.23 -15.73 -8.89
CA LEU A 155 15.37 -16.59 -9.23
C LEU A 155 16.23 -15.94 -10.31
N LYS A 156 17.55 -16.03 -10.11
CA LYS A 156 18.56 -15.81 -11.16
C LYS A 156 18.56 -17.03 -12.07
N VAL A 157 18.11 -16.86 -13.31
CA VAL A 157 18.09 -17.93 -14.33
C VAL A 157 19.14 -17.64 -15.39
N VAL A 158 19.93 -18.66 -15.73
CA VAL A 158 20.93 -18.57 -16.80
C VAL A 158 20.34 -19.15 -18.07
N ASP A 159 20.13 -18.29 -19.07
CA ASP A 159 19.65 -18.67 -20.40
C ASP A 159 20.72 -18.31 -21.45
N PRO A 160 21.55 -19.27 -21.90
CA PRO A 160 22.65 -19.01 -22.83
C PRO A 160 22.24 -18.37 -24.16
N ASP A 161 21.00 -18.60 -24.60
CA ASP A 161 20.48 -18.10 -25.88
C ASP A 161 19.86 -16.70 -25.77
N GLY A 162 19.72 -16.17 -24.55
CA GLY A 162 19.19 -14.84 -24.27
C GLY A 162 20.09 -13.70 -24.80
N TYR A 163 19.52 -12.49 -24.91
CA TYR A 163 20.32 -11.30 -25.26
C TYR A 163 21.51 -11.11 -24.31
N LEU A 164 21.28 -11.34 -23.01
CA LEU A 164 22.30 -11.62 -22.01
C LEU A 164 22.02 -13.00 -21.41
N PRO A 165 23.02 -13.71 -20.87
CA PRO A 165 22.85 -14.99 -20.18
C PRO A 165 22.22 -14.82 -18.78
N LEU A 166 21.31 -13.87 -18.63
CA LEU A 166 20.60 -13.53 -17.40
C LEU A 166 19.13 -13.31 -17.73
N LYS A 167 18.29 -14.11 -17.10
CA LYS A 167 16.85 -13.92 -17.00
C LYS A 167 16.40 -14.04 -15.55
N LEU A 168 15.24 -13.47 -15.27
CA LEU A 168 14.58 -13.49 -13.98
C LEU A 168 13.34 -14.38 -14.06
N GLN A 169 13.08 -15.10 -12.98
CA GLN A 169 11.84 -15.84 -12.81
C GLN A 169 11.21 -15.45 -11.48
N LEU A 170 9.99 -14.91 -11.52
CA LEU A 170 9.21 -14.66 -10.33
C LEU A 170 8.58 -15.97 -9.85
N ILE A 171 8.71 -16.25 -8.55
CA ILE A 171 8.22 -17.47 -7.91
C ILE A 171 7.31 -17.08 -6.75
N GLU A 172 6.11 -17.68 -6.74
CA GLU A 172 5.17 -17.51 -5.65
C GLU A 172 5.63 -18.23 -4.38
N PRO A 173 5.27 -17.72 -3.18
CA PRO A 173 5.65 -18.33 -1.92
C PRO A 173 4.99 -19.69 -1.64
N ASP A 174 3.98 -20.08 -2.42
CA ASP A 174 3.33 -21.40 -2.34
C ASP A 174 4.20 -22.52 -2.93
N MET A 175 5.20 -22.15 -3.73
CA MET A 175 6.16 -23.08 -4.33
C MET A 175 7.25 -23.53 -3.35
N LEU A 176 7.28 -22.99 -2.13
CA LEU A 176 8.25 -23.38 -1.11
C LEU A 176 7.94 -24.78 -0.55
N ALA A 177 8.98 -25.57 -0.34
CA ALA A 177 8.87 -26.89 0.26
C ALA A 177 8.77 -26.80 1.80
N GLU A 178 7.55 -26.60 2.32
CA GLU A 178 7.30 -26.36 3.75
C GLU A 178 7.48 -27.60 4.65
N ASP A 179 7.49 -28.79 4.07
CA ASP A 179 7.69 -30.09 4.74
C ASP A 179 9.17 -30.48 4.90
N VAL A 180 10.09 -29.70 4.34
CA VAL A 180 11.53 -29.85 4.60
C VAL A 180 11.86 -29.14 5.91
N PHE A 181 12.30 -29.90 6.91
CA PHE A 181 12.66 -29.38 8.23
C PHE A 181 14.17 -29.28 8.47
N GLN A 182 14.97 -30.04 7.72
CA GLN A 182 16.43 -30.04 7.82
C GLN A 182 17.07 -30.36 6.47
N SER A 183 18.17 -29.70 6.15
CA SER A 183 18.96 -29.92 4.93
C SER A 183 20.42 -29.56 5.22
N ASN A 184 21.35 -30.42 4.82
CA ASN A 184 22.80 -30.23 5.03
C ASN A 184 23.20 -29.85 6.47
N GLY A 185 22.49 -30.38 7.48
CA GLY A 185 22.75 -30.08 8.89
C GLY A 185 22.11 -28.78 9.41
N HIS A 186 21.56 -27.94 8.53
CA HIS A 186 20.85 -26.71 8.87
C HIS A 186 19.35 -26.93 9.03
N TYR A 187 18.72 -26.13 9.91
CA TYR A 187 17.26 -26.11 10.04
C TYR A 187 16.62 -25.41 8.84
N VAL A 188 15.44 -25.90 8.45
CA VAL A 188 14.64 -25.33 7.36
C VAL A 188 13.29 -24.89 7.93
N PHE A 189 12.96 -23.61 7.77
CA PHE A 189 11.70 -23.01 8.23
C PHE A 189 10.86 -22.61 7.03
N GLY A 190 9.78 -23.35 6.78
CA GLY A 190 8.82 -23.06 5.71
C GLY A 190 9.47 -22.97 4.33
N GLY A 191 10.48 -23.82 4.05
CA GLY A 191 11.24 -23.86 2.81
C GLY A 191 12.54 -23.01 2.78
N ILE A 192 12.85 -22.27 3.85
CA ILE A 192 14.09 -21.46 3.93
C ILE A 192 15.10 -22.15 4.86
N GLU A 193 16.25 -22.55 4.33
CA GLU A 193 17.37 -23.12 5.09
C GLU A 193 18.17 -21.99 5.75
N VAL A 194 18.41 -22.07 7.07
CA VAL A 194 19.07 -21.02 7.84
C VAL A 194 20.27 -21.54 8.64
N ASP A 195 21.27 -20.68 8.82
CA ASP A 195 22.42 -20.94 9.71
C ASP A 195 22.08 -20.70 11.20
N GLU A 196 23.07 -20.84 12.07
CA GLU A 196 22.96 -20.62 13.53
C GLU A 196 22.52 -19.19 13.90
N HIS A 197 22.67 -18.23 13.00
CA HIS A 197 22.29 -16.83 13.16
C HIS A 197 20.96 -16.48 12.48
N MET A 198 20.20 -17.47 12.00
CA MET A 198 18.95 -17.28 11.25
C MET A 198 19.16 -16.55 9.91
N LYS A 199 20.37 -16.57 9.34
CA LYS A 199 20.65 -16.06 7.99
C LYS A 199 20.27 -17.14 6.98
N ALA A 200 19.53 -16.76 5.94
CA ALA A 200 19.18 -17.67 4.85
C ALA A 200 20.42 -18.13 4.08
N VAL A 201 20.60 -19.44 3.98
CA VAL A 201 21.70 -20.12 3.25
C VAL A 201 21.20 -20.66 1.91
N ALA A 202 19.97 -21.17 1.88
CA ALA A 202 19.35 -21.71 0.68
C ALA A 202 17.82 -21.67 0.75
N TYR A 203 17.18 -21.81 -0.40
CA TYR A 203 15.74 -21.91 -0.56
C TYR A 203 15.39 -23.23 -1.23
N HIS A 204 14.33 -23.86 -0.75
CA HIS A 204 13.85 -25.15 -1.24
C HIS A 204 12.51 -24.94 -1.95
N PHE A 205 12.47 -25.13 -3.26
CA PHE A 205 11.29 -24.93 -4.09
C PHE A 205 10.82 -26.23 -4.74
N ARG A 206 9.50 -26.34 -4.96
CA ARG A 206 8.88 -27.29 -5.87
C ARG A 206 8.41 -26.51 -7.10
N PRO A 207 9.08 -26.65 -8.26
CA PRO A 207 8.81 -25.83 -9.43
C PRO A 207 7.49 -26.15 -10.12
N ASP A 208 6.82 -27.27 -9.78
CA ASP A 208 5.52 -27.61 -10.35
C ASP A 208 4.38 -26.89 -9.60
N PRO A 209 3.62 -26.00 -10.26
CA PRO A 209 2.50 -25.30 -9.63
C PRO A 209 1.29 -26.21 -9.37
N LEU A 210 1.29 -27.46 -9.89
CA LEU A 210 0.23 -28.44 -9.74
C LEU A 210 0.64 -29.54 -8.75
N PRO A 211 0.39 -29.37 -7.44
CA PRO A 211 0.87 -30.29 -6.40
C PRO A 211 0.32 -31.73 -6.51
N TYR A 212 -0.78 -31.93 -7.24
CA TYR A 212 -1.47 -33.23 -7.32
C TYR A 212 -1.19 -34.04 -8.59
N PHE A 213 -0.52 -33.46 -9.58
CA PHE A 213 -0.47 -34.06 -10.93
C PHE A 213 0.93 -34.47 -11.40
N ARG A 214 2.01 -34.04 -10.73
CA ARG A 214 3.39 -34.20 -11.22
C ARG A 214 4.48 -34.17 -10.15
N ASP A 215 5.70 -34.41 -10.62
CA ASP A 215 6.98 -34.50 -9.91
C ASP A 215 7.10 -33.48 -8.76
N GLN A 216 7.21 -34.00 -7.54
CA GLN A 216 7.33 -33.21 -6.31
C GLN A 216 8.80 -33.01 -5.91
N THR A 217 9.74 -33.15 -6.87
CA THR A 217 11.16 -32.90 -6.64
C THR A 217 11.40 -31.54 -6.03
N VAL A 218 12.02 -31.54 -4.86
CA VAL A 218 12.49 -30.32 -4.21
C VAL A 218 13.83 -29.95 -4.82
N ILE A 219 13.93 -28.72 -5.32
CA ILE A 219 15.17 -28.14 -5.84
C ILE A 219 15.68 -27.12 -4.82
N ARG A 220 16.93 -27.31 -4.39
CA ARG A 220 17.63 -26.41 -3.48
C ARG A 220 18.41 -25.36 -4.27
N TYR A 221 18.08 -24.09 -4.09
CA TYR A 221 18.82 -22.97 -4.66
C TYR A 221 19.66 -22.28 -3.57
N PRO A 222 20.94 -21.96 -3.84
CA PRO A 222 21.76 -21.19 -2.90
C PRO A 222 21.23 -19.75 -2.76
N ARG A 223 21.48 -19.11 -1.61
CA ARG A 223 20.98 -17.76 -1.29
C ARG A 223 21.34 -16.73 -2.37
N GLU A 224 22.51 -16.84 -2.98
CA GLU A 224 23.03 -15.92 -3.99
C GLU A 224 22.25 -15.98 -5.31
N ALA A 225 21.50 -17.05 -5.55
CA ALA A 225 20.67 -17.23 -6.75
C ALA A 225 19.21 -16.78 -6.56
N VAL A 226 18.83 -16.35 -5.35
CA VAL A 226 17.44 -16.04 -5.00
C VAL A 226 17.37 -14.69 -4.33
N ILE A 227 16.56 -13.78 -4.85
CA ILE A 227 16.12 -12.57 -4.14
C ILE A 227 14.83 -12.90 -3.39
N HIS A 228 14.76 -12.54 -2.11
CA HIS A 228 13.58 -12.73 -1.26
C HIS A 228 13.14 -11.38 -0.73
N ILE A 229 12.02 -10.88 -1.22
CA ILE A 229 11.47 -9.58 -0.82
C ILE A 229 10.39 -9.83 0.19
N HIS A 230 10.59 -9.35 1.41
CA HIS A 230 9.65 -9.49 2.50
C HIS A 230 9.86 -8.42 3.58
N SER A 231 8.83 -8.16 4.39
CA SER A 231 8.90 -7.20 5.50
C SER A 231 9.07 -7.91 6.84
N LYS A 232 10.27 -7.84 7.44
CA LYS A 232 10.47 -8.30 8.83
C LYS A 232 9.82 -7.34 9.82
N LYS A 233 8.88 -7.85 10.61
CA LYS A 233 8.28 -7.15 11.76
C LYS A 233 8.92 -7.60 13.09
N ARG A 234 9.56 -8.76 13.09
CA ARG A 234 10.30 -9.33 14.24
C ARG A 234 11.70 -9.76 13.78
N PRO A 235 12.76 -9.63 14.61
CA PRO A 235 14.14 -9.90 14.18
C PRO A 235 14.38 -11.31 13.63
N GLN A 236 13.82 -12.33 14.28
CA GLN A 236 13.99 -13.76 13.93
C GLN A 236 12.99 -14.27 12.88
N GLN A 237 12.18 -13.37 12.29
CA GLN A 237 11.19 -13.75 11.30
C GLN A 237 11.88 -14.11 9.98
N THR A 238 11.68 -15.35 9.52
CA THR A 238 12.20 -15.84 8.22
C THR A 238 11.24 -15.51 7.09
N ARG A 239 9.95 -15.76 7.29
CA ARG A 239 8.87 -15.50 6.33
C ARG A 239 7.86 -14.49 6.85
N SER A 240 7.29 -13.72 5.95
CA SER A 240 6.34 -12.65 6.30
C SER A 240 4.88 -13.07 6.11
N LEU A 241 3.99 -12.35 6.79
CA LEU A 241 2.55 -12.35 6.53
C LEU A 241 2.21 -11.17 5.60
N PRO A 242 1.10 -11.25 4.84
CA PRO A 242 0.58 -10.11 4.09
C PRO A 242 0.51 -8.82 4.91
N ASP A 243 0.90 -7.69 4.31
CA ASP A 243 0.97 -6.40 5.01
C ASP A 243 -0.42 -5.95 5.51
N MET A 244 -1.47 -6.29 4.76
CA MET A 244 -2.87 -5.98 5.06
C MET A 244 -3.57 -6.97 6.00
N ALA A 245 -2.88 -8.00 6.51
CA ALA A 245 -3.48 -9.03 7.38
C ALA A 245 -4.23 -8.45 8.61
N VAL A 246 -3.82 -7.27 9.09
CA VAL A 246 -4.40 -6.59 10.26
C VAL A 246 -5.78 -5.98 9.95
N CYS A 247 -6.07 -5.65 8.69
CA CYS A 247 -7.28 -4.94 8.30
C CYS A 247 -8.19 -5.74 7.35
N THR A 248 -7.78 -6.93 6.90
CA THR A 248 -8.53 -7.80 5.97
C THR A 248 -9.96 -8.07 6.44
N GLU A 249 -10.16 -8.39 7.71
CA GLU A 249 -11.51 -8.65 8.26
C GLU A 249 -12.38 -7.40 8.20
N ARG A 250 -11.81 -6.23 8.48
CA ARG A 250 -12.53 -4.96 8.41
C ARG A 250 -12.94 -4.63 6.99
N VAL A 251 -12.08 -4.90 6.00
CA VAL A 251 -12.43 -4.74 4.59
C VAL A 251 -13.64 -5.62 4.25
N ARG A 252 -13.60 -6.90 4.60
CA ARG A 252 -14.72 -7.82 4.37
C ARG A 252 -16.02 -7.32 5.03
N ASN A 253 -15.94 -6.84 6.26
CA ASN A 253 -17.11 -6.31 6.97
C ASN A 253 -17.71 -5.08 6.27
N ILE A 254 -16.90 -4.23 5.61
CA ILE A 254 -17.43 -3.13 4.78
C ILE A 254 -18.25 -3.68 3.61
N GLN A 255 -17.75 -4.69 2.93
CA GLN A 255 -18.44 -5.27 1.77
C GLN A 255 -19.77 -5.92 2.16
N GLU A 256 -19.76 -6.69 3.25
CA GLU A 256 -20.96 -7.29 3.81
C GLU A 256 -21.95 -6.21 4.27
N TYR A 257 -21.46 -5.13 4.90
CA TYR A 257 -22.30 -4.00 5.31
C TYR A 257 -22.99 -3.31 4.11
N VAL A 258 -22.24 -3.00 3.04
CA VAL A 258 -22.80 -2.37 1.83
C VAL A 258 -23.83 -3.30 1.16
N THR A 259 -23.54 -4.59 1.06
CA THR A 259 -24.47 -5.59 0.50
C THR A 259 -25.76 -5.65 1.32
N ASN A 260 -25.65 -5.73 2.64
CA ASN A 260 -26.80 -5.74 3.55
C ASN A 260 -27.61 -4.44 3.47
N GLU A 261 -26.97 -3.27 3.33
CA GLU A 261 -27.67 -2.00 3.17
C GLU A 261 -28.46 -1.94 1.85
N LEU A 262 -27.89 -2.45 0.76
CA LEU A 262 -28.55 -2.55 -0.54
C LEU A 262 -29.75 -3.50 -0.49
N GLU A 263 -29.61 -4.67 0.14
CA GLU A 263 -30.70 -5.63 0.32
C GLU A 263 -31.81 -5.08 1.21
N ALA A 264 -31.45 -4.42 2.31
CA ALA A 264 -32.40 -3.74 3.19
C ALA A 264 -33.17 -2.65 2.42
N SER A 265 -32.47 -1.86 1.60
CA SER A 265 -33.09 -0.81 0.76
C SER A 265 -34.00 -1.41 -0.32
N ARG A 266 -33.60 -2.52 -0.95
CA ARG A 266 -34.45 -3.24 -1.93
C ARG A 266 -35.71 -3.83 -1.32
N THR A 267 -35.60 -4.35 -0.10
CA THR A 267 -36.71 -4.89 0.68
C THR A 267 -37.65 -3.77 1.13
N ALA A 268 -37.09 -2.68 1.67
CA ALA A 268 -37.84 -1.48 2.04
C ALA A 268 -38.65 -0.91 0.87
N ALA A 269 -38.05 -0.83 -0.32
CA ALA A 269 -38.73 -0.40 -1.54
C ALA A 269 -39.78 -1.40 -2.07
N ALA A 270 -39.74 -2.67 -1.64
CA ALA A 270 -40.72 -3.68 -2.03
C ALA A 270 -41.91 -3.76 -1.07
N ILE A 271 -41.72 -3.44 0.22
CA ILE A 271 -42.79 -3.44 1.21
C ILE A 271 -43.76 -2.29 0.91
N THR A 272 -44.95 -2.64 0.42
CA THR A 272 -45.95 -1.66 -0.02
C THR A 272 -46.96 -1.34 1.08
N ALA A 273 -47.42 -2.34 1.84
CA ALA A 273 -48.44 -2.21 2.88
C ALA A 273 -48.55 -3.51 3.67
N PHE A 274 -48.80 -3.43 4.97
CA PHE A 274 -49.27 -4.56 5.78
C PHE A 274 -50.78 -4.44 5.99
N ILE A 275 -51.50 -5.53 5.79
CA ILE A 275 -52.93 -5.61 6.10
C ILE A 275 -53.05 -6.18 7.52
N MET A 276 -53.51 -5.34 8.45
CA MET A 276 -53.79 -5.72 9.82
C MET A 276 -55.30 -5.96 9.96
N LYS A 277 -55.68 -7.14 10.44
CA LYS A 277 -57.08 -7.41 10.77
C LYS A 277 -57.34 -6.99 12.20
N ASN A 278 -58.26 -6.03 12.39
CA ASN A 278 -58.71 -5.70 13.74
C ASN A 278 -59.43 -6.94 14.30
N LYS A 279 -58.89 -7.54 15.37
CA LYS A 279 -59.68 -8.49 16.16
C LYS A 279 -60.78 -7.66 16.82
N GLY A 280 -61.94 -7.59 16.16
CA GLY A 280 -63.14 -7.01 16.74
C GLY A 280 -63.34 -7.55 18.16
N ALA A 281 -63.69 -6.64 19.07
CA ALA A 281 -63.99 -6.94 20.46
C ALA A 281 -64.78 -8.25 20.56
N ALA A 282 -64.35 -9.14 21.46
CA ALA A 282 -64.95 -10.45 21.66
C ALA A 282 -66.47 -10.33 21.84
N GLY A 283 -67.20 -10.55 20.75
CA GLY A 283 -68.64 -10.71 20.77
C GLY A 283 -68.92 -12.12 21.28
N ASN A 284 -69.35 -12.21 22.54
CA ASN A 284 -70.01 -13.40 23.06
C ASN A 284 -71.25 -13.69 22.20
N GLY A 285 -71.13 -14.64 21.27
CA GLY A 285 -72.21 -15.12 20.43
C GLY A 285 -72.07 -16.61 20.20
N ILE A 286 -72.70 -17.40 21.06
CA ILE A 286 -72.94 -18.83 20.82
C ILE A 286 -73.97 -18.91 19.68
N GLY A 287 -73.55 -19.32 18.50
CA GLY A 287 -74.40 -19.46 17.31
C GLY A 287 -73.84 -20.49 16.33
N ASN A 288 -74.65 -21.51 16.07
CA ASN A 288 -74.42 -22.76 15.34
C ASN A 288 -73.73 -22.61 13.95
N PRO A 289 -72.83 -23.52 13.51
CA PRO A 289 -72.21 -23.44 12.19
C PRO A 289 -73.06 -24.18 11.15
N MET A 290 -73.78 -23.44 10.31
CA MET A 290 -74.32 -24.04 9.08
C MET A 290 -74.42 -23.03 7.95
N GLY A 291 -73.69 -23.31 6.87
CA GLY A 291 -73.95 -22.75 5.54
C GLY A 291 -73.23 -21.44 5.20
N GLY A 292 -71.97 -21.53 4.76
CA GLY A 292 -71.31 -20.44 4.06
C GLY A 292 -70.11 -20.97 3.28
N ARG A 293 -70.23 -21.01 1.95
CA ARG A 293 -69.11 -21.33 1.04
C ARG A 293 -67.92 -20.45 1.42
N GLY A 294 -66.85 -21.07 1.90
CA GLY A 294 -65.60 -20.39 2.20
C GLY A 294 -65.01 -19.83 0.91
N GLU A 295 -65.19 -18.53 0.71
CA GLU A 295 -64.32 -17.77 -0.18
C GLU A 295 -62.94 -17.82 0.47
N LYS A 296 -62.06 -18.67 -0.07
CA LYS A 296 -60.67 -18.77 0.40
C LYS A 296 -60.05 -17.39 0.23
N THR A 297 -60.02 -16.61 1.30
CA THR A 297 -59.22 -15.40 1.39
C THR A 297 -57.80 -15.85 1.10
N LYS A 298 -57.31 -15.56 -0.12
CA LYS A 298 -55.96 -15.90 -0.53
C LYS A 298 -55.04 -15.12 0.40
N ARG A 299 -54.51 -15.79 1.43
CA ARG A 299 -53.48 -15.23 2.29
C ARG A 299 -52.33 -14.84 1.38
N LEU A 300 -51.97 -13.56 1.38
CA LEU A 300 -50.85 -13.08 0.60
C LEU A 300 -49.57 -13.71 1.17
N GLU A 301 -48.99 -14.63 0.42
CA GLU A 301 -47.73 -15.32 0.77
C GLU A 301 -46.52 -14.72 0.03
N GLU A 302 -46.75 -13.79 -0.92
CA GLU A 302 -45.70 -13.20 -1.76
C GLU A 302 -45.88 -11.67 -1.86
N ILE A 303 -44.84 -10.91 -1.54
CA ILE A 303 -44.81 -9.44 -1.66
C ILE A 303 -44.21 -9.11 -3.04
N ARG A 304 -45.03 -8.53 -3.93
CA ARG A 304 -44.59 -8.07 -5.26
C ARG A 304 -44.65 -6.54 -5.36
N ARG A 305 -43.63 -5.96 -5.99
CA ARG A 305 -43.50 -4.50 -6.17
C ARG A 305 -44.68 -3.94 -6.98
N GLY A 306 -45.36 -2.92 -6.44
CA GLY A 306 -46.36 -2.13 -7.17
C GLY A 306 -47.76 -2.74 -7.26
N GLN A 307 -48.11 -3.74 -6.44
CA GLN A 307 -49.49 -4.26 -6.39
C GLN A 307 -50.36 -3.42 -5.45
N LEU A 308 -51.54 -3.01 -5.95
CA LEU A 308 -52.59 -2.35 -5.18
C LEU A 308 -53.63 -3.40 -4.78
N ASN A 309 -53.85 -3.59 -3.47
CA ASN A 309 -54.81 -4.58 -2.95
C ASN A 309 -56.05 -3.89 -2.35
N TYR A 310 -57.21 -4.53 -2.49
CA TYR A 310 -58.47 -4.08 -1.90
C TYR A 310 -58.60 -4.61 -0.46
N LEU A 311 -59.15 -3.78 0.43
CA LEU A 311 -59.32 -4.09 1.86
C LEU A 311 -60.77 -4.43 2.18
N SER A 312 -60.97 -5.40 3.07
CA SER A 312 -62.28 -5.67 3.68
C SER A 312 -62.62 -4.62 4.74
N LYS A 313 -63.90 -4.51 5.12
CA LYS A 313 -64.41 -3.47 6.04
C LYS A 313 -63.78 -3.50 7.45
N ASP A 314 -63.15 -4.61 7.83
CA ASP A 314 -62.49 -4.84 9.14
C ASP A 314 -60.94 -4.92 9.03
N GLU A 315 -60.37 -4.48 7.91
CA GLU A 315 -58.93 -4.50 7.63
C GLU A 315 -58.35 -3.09 7.53
N GLU A 316 -57.26 -2.84 8.26
CA GLU A 316 -56.51 -1.59 8.21
C GLU A 316 -55.17 -1.78 7.50
N VAL A 317 -54.74 -0.77 6.73
CA VAL A 317 -53.41 -0.75 6.14
C VAL A 317 -52.44 -0.04 7.08
N ALA A 318 -51.42 -0.76 7.53
CA ALA A 318 -50.22 -0.14 8.07
C ALA A 318 -49.19 0.01 6.95
N PHE A 319 -48.81 1.24 6.64
CA PHE A 319 -47.62 1.52 5.85
C PHE A 319 -46.43 1.56 6.81
N PRO A 320 -45.56 0.52 6.86
CA PRO A 320 -44.31 0.67 7.57
C PRO A 320 -43.51 1.77 6.86
N THR A 321 -42.89 2.66 7.61
CA THR A 321 -41.84 3.54 7.11
C THR A 321 -40.51 2.87 7.44
N PRO A 322 -39.92 2.06 6.54
CA PRO A 322 -38.59 1.55 6.78
C PRO A 322 -37.70 2.81 6.81
N GLY A 323 -37.01 3.09 7.92
CA GLY A 323 -36.13 4.25 8.08
C GLY A 323 -34.87 4.14 7.20
N ARG A 324 -35.06 3.91 5.90
CA ARG A 324 -34.07 3.63 4.87
C ARG A 324 -34.32 4.59 3.70
N PRO A 325 -33.26 5.05 3.00
CA PRO A 325 -31.86 4.67 3.18
C PRO A 325 -31.24 5.22 4.47
N ASN A 326 -30.25 4.52 5.03
CA ASN A 326 -29.53 5.00 6.21
C ASN A 326 -28.63 6.20 5.85
N VAL A 327 -29.01 7.39 6.33
CA VAL A 327 -28.28 8.65 6.10
C VAL A 327 -26.85 8.60 6.64
N ASN A 328 -26.58 7.80 7.69
CA ASN A 328 -25.28 7.69 8.33
C ASN A 328 -24.37 6.62 7.71
N ALA A 329 -24.85 5.86 6.71
CA ALA A 329 -24.08 4.75 6.14
C ALA A 329 -22.75 5.21 5.52
N SER A 330 -22.77 6.33 4.78
CA SER A 330 -21.56 6.90 4.18
C SER A 330 -20.52 7.27 5.24
N GLY A 331 -20.91 8.00 6.29
CA GLY A 331 -19.99 8.40 7.36
C GLY A 331 -19.36 7.23 8.11
N PHE A 332 -20.13 6.15 8.33
CA PHE A 332 -19.60 4.93 8.93
C PHE A 332 -18.61 4.21 8.01
N VAL A 333 -18.91 4.07 6.72
CA VAL A 333 -17.98 3.48 5.74
C VAL A 333 -16.69 4.30 5.63
N SER A 334 -16.78 5.63 5.53
CA SER A 334 -15.59 6.50 5.52
C SER A 334 -14.75 6.36 6.79
N PHE A 335 -15.37 6.18 7.96
CA PHE A 335 -14.64 5.89 9.20
C PHE A 335 -13.91 4.54 9.15
N LEU A 336 -14.55 3.49 8.63
CA LEU A 336 -13.91 2.18 8.48
C LEU A 336 -12.74 2.24 7.49
N ILE A 337 -12.90 2.95 6.35
CA ILE A 337 -11.81 3.15 5.38
C ILE A 337 -10.64 3.90 6.04
N ARG A 338 -10.89 4.96 6.83
CA ARG A 338 -9.83 5.67 7.58
C ARG A 338 -9.02 4.72 8.47
N MET A 339 -9.67 3.81 9.19
CA MET A 339 -8.96 2.82 10.01
C MET A 339 -8.13 1.84 9.17
N ILE A 340 -8.61 1.48 7.98
CA ILE A 340 -7.87 0.63 7.04
C ILE A 340 -6.65 1.40 6.50
N SER A 341 -6.83 2.63 6.02
CA SER A 341 -5.73 3.48 5.52
C SER A 341 -4.65 3.69 6.57
N MET A 342 -5.06 3.96 7.83
CA MET A 342 -4.14 4.11 8.95
C MET A 342 -3.25 2.87 9.16
N SER A 343 -3.81 1.66 9.00
CA SER A 343 -3.04 0.41 9.12
C SER A 343 -1.96 0.27 8.04
N ARG A 344 -2.11 0.98 6.93
CA ARG A 344 -1.16 1.00 5.80
C ARG A 344 -0.26 2.23 5.78
N GLY A 345 -0.44 3.17 6.71
CA GLY A 345 0.29 4.44 6.69
C GLY A 345 -0.11 5.31 5.51
N LEU A 346 -1.38 5.23 5.10
CA LEU A 346 -1.97 6.05 4.05
C LEU A 346 -3.06 6.96 4.64
N SER A 347 -3.24 8.12 4.02
CA SER A 347 -4.39 9.00 4.24
C SER A 347 -5.69 8.39 3.69
N TYR A 348 -6.83 8.90 4.18
CA TYR A 348 -8.13 8.50 3.65
C TYR A 348 -8.27 8.90 2.19
N GLU A 349 -7.85 10.11 1.86
CA GLU A 349 -7.95 10.73 0.55
C GLU A 349 -7.17 9.92 -0.48
N THR A 350 -5.99 9.41 -0.14
CA THR A 350 -5.20 8.56 -1.04
C THR A 350 -5.85 7.20 -1.28
N ALA A 351 -6.43 6.58 -0.24
CA ALA A 351 -7.05 5.26 -0.35
C ALA A 351 -8.43 5.31 -1.03
N SER A 352 -9.27 6.29 -0.69
CA SER A 352 -10.65 6.42 -1.19
C SER A 352 -10.76 7.29 -2.45
N ARG A 353 -9.76 8.14 -2.71
CA ARG A 353 -9.78 9.23 -3.71
C ARG A 353 -10.86 10.27 -3.52
N ASP A 354 -11.45 10.31 -2.33
CA ASP A 354 -12.40 11.34 -1.95
C ASP A 354 -11.65 12.55 -1.38
N ILE A 355 -11.65 13.63 -2.15
CA ILE A 355 -11.07 14.94 -1.77
C ILE A 355 -12.16 15.99 -1.46
N SER A 356 -13.41 15.58 -1.26
CA SER A 356 -14.53 16.51 -1.08
C SER A 356 -14.48 17.30 0.24
N GLN A 357 -13.77 16.78 1.25
CA GLN A 357 -13.72 17.33 2.62
C GLN A 357 -12.33 17.88 3.01
N VAL A 358 -11.42 18.11 2.06
CA VAL A 358 -10.06 18.59 2.34
C VAL A 358 -9.79 19.95 1.71
N ASN A 359 -9.01 20.78 2.41
CA ASN A 359 -8.45 22.01 1.84
C ASN A 359 -7.03 21.75 1.32
N TYR A 360 -6.48 22.72 0.57
CA TYR A 360 -5.15 22.60 -0.04
C TYR A 360 -4.04 22.25 0.98
N SER A 361 -4.04 22.91 2.15
CA SER A 361 -3.00 22.74 3.16
C SER A 361 -3.05 21.35 3.80
N SER A 362 -4.25 20.90 4.19
CA SER A 362 -4.44 19.58 4.79
C SER A 362 -4.15 18.45 3.80
N PHE A 363 -4.56 18.61 2.54
CA PHE A 363 -4.27 17.63 1.49
C PHE A 363 -2.77 17.53 1.20
N ARG A 364 -2.08 18.67 1.10
CA ARG A 364 -0.61 18.68 0.93
C ARG A 364 0.10 18.02 2.12
N GLY A 365 -0.32 18.33 3.35
CA GLY A 365 0.22 17.70 4.56
C GLY A 365 0.04 16.18 4.55
N GLY A 366 -1.15 15.70 4.21
CA GLY A 366 -1.44 14.26 4.06
C GLY A 366 -0.59 13.59 2.99
N GLN A 367 -0.47 14.19 1.81
CA GLN A 367 0.38 13.66 0.74
C GLN A 367 1.85 13.57 1.14
N LEU A 368 2.38 14.54 1.89
CA LEU A 368 3.78 14.51 2.32
C LEU A 368 4.06 13.32 3.25
N GLU A 369 3.12 12.98 4.14
CA GLU A 369 3.23 11.77 4.96
C GLU A 369 3.08 10.49 4.13
N ASP A 370 2.10 10.44 3.22
CA ASP A 370 1.93 9.27 2.32
C ASP A 370 3.18 9.02 1.46
N ARG A 371 3.82 10.09 0.96
CA ARG A 371 5.08 10.01 0.21
C ARG A 371 6.20 9.38 1.02
N LYS A 372 6.27 9.58 2.34
CA LYS A 372 7.27 8.88 3.19
C LYS A 372 7.01 7.38 3.21
N THR A 373 5.75 6.96 3.25
CA THR A 373 5.35 5.56 3.15
C THR A 373 5.78 4.96 1.81
N PHE A 374 5.54 5.66 0.69
CA PHE A 374 5.95 5.21 -0.64
C PHE A 374 7.48 5.14 -0.80
N ARG A 375 8.21 6.18 -0.39
CA ARG A 375 9.68 6.22 -0.43
C ARG A 375 10.32 5.06 0.33
N ARG A 376 9.74 4.65 1.47
CA ARG A 376 10.21 3.47 2.21
C ARG A 376 10.12 2.19 1.38
N LYS A 377 9.04 2.01 0.61
CA LYS A 377 8.88 0.84 -0.28
C LYS A 377 9.77 0.93 -1.50
N GLN A 378 9.89 2.10 -2.11
CA GLN A 378 10.85 2.35 -3.21
C GLN A 378 12.27 1.99 -2.79
N ARG A 379 12.73 2.49 -1.63
CA ARG A 379 14.08 2.20 -1.12
C ARG A 379 14.30 0.70 -0.92
N LYS A 380 13.30 -0.03 -0.43
CA LYS A 380 13.41 -1.47 -0.22
C LYS A 380 13.44 -2.25 -1.54
N LEU A 381 12.65 -1.85 -2.54
CA LEU A 381 12.74 -2.43 -3.88
C LEU A 381 14.11 -2.14 -4.51
N ILE A 382 14.65 -0.94 -4.33
CA ILE A 382 15.99 -0.60 -4.80
C ILE A 382 17.03 -1.52 -4.15
N THR A 383 17.12 -1.52 -2.82
CA THR A 383 18.19 -2.23 -2.10
C THR A 383 18.11 -3.75 -2.24
N ASP A 384 16.91 -4.32 -2.18
CA ASP A 384 16.76 -5.77 -2.10
C ASP A 384 16.58 -6.42 -3.47
N PHE A 385 16.14 -5.65 -4.48
CA PHE A 385 15.85 -6.16 -5.81
C PHE A 385 16.67 -5.48 -6.89
N CYS A 386 16.51 -4.17 -7.10
CA CYS A 386 17.14 -3.50 -8.24
C CYS A 386 18.67 -3.54 -8.19
N ASP A 387 19.27 -3.26 -7.02
CA ASP A 387 20.72 -3.24 -6.84
C ASP A 387 21.32 -4.64 -7.06
N THR A 388 20.67 -5.69 -6.52
CA THR A 388 21.10 -7.08 -6.72
C THR A 388 20.96 -7.52 -8.18
N VAL A 389 19.86 -7.16 -8.83
CA VAL A 389 19.67 -7.44 -10.26
C VAL A 389 20.71 -6.69 -11.10
N TYR A 390 21.06 -5.46 -10.73
CA TYR A 390 22.07 -4.67 -11.43
C TYR A 390 23.46 -5.32 -11.36
N GLU A 391 23.85 -5.84 -10.19
CA GLU A 391 25.08 -6.62 -10.06
C GLU A 391 25.08 -7.84 -10.99
N TRP A 392 24.00 -8.63 -10.98
CA TRP A 392 23.86 -9.78 -11.87
C TRP A 392 23.90 -9.38 -13.35
N PHE A 393 23.29 -8.24 -13.68
CA PHE A 393 23.26 -7.69 -15.02
C PHE A 393 24.65 -7.29 -15.51
N ILE A 394 25.43 -6.58 -14.69
CA ILE A 394 26.80 -6.17 -15.05
C ILE A 394 27.67 -7.40 -15.25
N GLU A 395 27.60 -8.40 -14.35
CA GLU A 395 28.30 -9.68 -14.52
C GLU A 395 27.93 -10.35 -15.84
N ALA A 396 26.63 -10.47 -16.16
CA ALA A 396 26.16 -11.09 -17.40
C ALA A 396 26.56 -10.29 -18.66
N ALA A 397 26.58 -8.96 -18.58
CA ALA A 397 27.01 -8.09 -19.67
C ALA A 397 28.50 -8.22 -19.97
N ILE A 398 29.33 -8.40 -18.94
CA ILE A 398 30.77 -8.66 -19.09
C ILE A 398 31.01 -10.07 -19.64
N LEU A 399 30.38 -11.09 -19.05
CA LEU A 399 30.55 -12.49 -19.44
C LEU A 399 30.07 -12.76 -20.88
N SER A 400 29.08 -12.04 -21.36
CA SER A 400 28.61 -12.10 -22.76
C SER A 400 29.45 -11.27 -23.75
N GLY A 401 30.46 -10.54 -23.27
CA GLY A 401 31.34 -9.68 -24.08
C GLY A 401 30.67 -8.42 -24.63
N LYS A 402 29.44 -8.07 -24.19
CA LYS A 402 28.75 -6.84 -24.63
C LYS A 402 29.24 -5.58 -23.95
N LEU A 403 29.83 -5.75 -22.77
CA LEU A 403 30.42 -4.70 -21.93
C LEU A 403 31.85 -5.12 -21.57
N SER A 404 32.81 -4.19 -21.64
CA SER A 404 34.20 -4.43 -21.26
C SER A 404 34.57 -3.51 -20.10
N LEU A 405 34.78 -4.10 -18.93
CA LEU A 405 35.18 -3.42 -17.69
C LEU A 405 36.45 -4.11 -17.16
N PRO A 406 37.65 -3.63 -17.55
CA PRO A 406 38.92 -4.24 -17.15
C PRO A 406 39.09 -4.25 -15.62
N GLY A 407 39.56 -5.37 -15.07
CA GLY A 407 39.79 -5.52 -13.63
C GLY A 407 38.54 -5.73 -12.78
N TYR A 408 37.34 -5.85 -13.39
CA TYR A 408 36.08 -6.03 -12.65
C TYR A 408 36.08 -7.27 -11.74
N PHE A 409 36.64 -8.40 -12.21
CA PHE A 409 36.73 -9.64 -11.43
C PHE A 409 38.04 -9.78 -10.63
N GLU A 410 38.96 -8.83 -10.76
CA GLU A 410 40.31 -8.91 -10.19
C GLU A 410 40.45 -8.12 -8.89
N ASP A 411 39.75 -6.99 -8.76
CA ASP A 411 39.85 -6.08 -7.62
C ASP A 411 38.48 -5.58 -7.15
N GLU A 412 38.17 -5.79 -5.87
CA GLU A 412 36.87 -5.41 -5.28
C GLU A 412 36.66 -3.89 -5.30
N GLY A 413 37.70 -3.10 -5.06
CA GLY A 413 37.59 -1.63 -5.12
C GLY A 413 37.30 -1.12 -6.54
N THR A 414 37.72 -1.86 -7.55
CA THR A 414 37.39 -1.58 -8.96
C THR A 414 35.98 -2.06 -9.30
N ARG A 415 35.56 -3.22 -8.78
CA ARG A 415 34.19 -3.72 -8.87
C ARG A 415 33.17 -2.73 -8.30
N GLU A 416 33.39 -2.24 -7.08
CA GLU A 416 32.50 -1.25 -6.44
C GLU A 416 32.38 0.04 -7.26
N ARG A 417 33.48 0.55 -7.82
CA ARG A 417 33.44 1.73 -8.70
C ARG A 417 32.64 1.50 -9.98
N TYR A 418 32.73 0.31 -10.57
CA TYR A 418 31.96 -0.04 -11.76
C TYR A 418 30.49 -0.33 -11.48
N LEU A 419 30.16 -0.72 -10.25
CA LEU A 419 28.79 -0.90 -9.78
C LEU A 419 28.14 0.40 -9.30
N ALA A 420 28.83 1.56 -9.34
CA ALA A 420 28.24 2.82 -8.93
C ALA A 420 27.07 3.21 -9.85
N HIS A 421 25.86 3.30 -9.28
CA HIS A 421 24.63 3.60 -10.00
C HIS A 421 23.61 4.27 -9.09
N LYS A 422 22.58 4.84 -9.72
CA LYS A 422 21.44 5.45 -9.04
C LYS A 422 20.14 5.04 -9.75
N TRP A 423 19.10 4.82 -8.96
CA TRP A 423 17.75 4.57 -9.47
C TRP A 423 16.90 5.82 -9.36
N ASN A 424 16.39 6.28 -10.50
CA ASN A 424 15.43 7.37 -10.58
C ASN A 424 14.03 6.76 -10.46
N THR A 425 13.41 6.97 -9.29
CA THR A 425 12.05 6.51 -8.97
C THR A 425 11.01 7.48 -9.52
N PRO A 426 9.74 7.06 -9.64
CA PRO A 426 8.64 7.95 -9.99
C PRO A 426 8.63 9.21 -9.12
N GLY A 427 8.54 10.37 -9.78
CA GLY A 427 8.42 11.66 -9.12
C GLY A 427 6.98 12.06 -8.89
N TRP A 428 6.75 12.92 -7.90
CA TRP A 428 5.41 13.47 -7.66
C TRP A 428 5.29 14.86 -8.24
N LYS A 429 4.20 15.11 -8.96
CA LYS A 429 3.86 16.45 -9.43
C LYS A 429 3.51 17.37 -8.25
N TRP A 430 3.80 18.64 -8.43
CA TRP A 430 3.42 19.70 -7.49
C TRP A 430 1.92 19.89 -7.47
N VAL A 431 1.39 20.26 -6.29
CA VAL A 431 -0.04 20.57 -6.16
C VAL A 431 -0.30 22.00 -6.65
N ASP A 432 0.60 22.93 -6.33
CA ASP A 432 0.62 24.31 -6.85
C ASP A 432 1.98 24.57 -7.51
N PRO A 433 2.10 24.35 -8.84
CA PRO A 433 3.38 24.43 -9.52
C PRO A 433 4.07 25.79 -9.40
N GLN A 434 3.30 26.88 -9.34
CA GLN A 434 3.84 28.23 -9.30
C GLN A 434 4.48 28.53 -7.94
N LYS A 435 3.79 28.21 -6.84
CA LYS A 435 4.34 28.44 -5.49
C LYS A 435 5.53 27.54 -5.18
N GLU A 436 5.49 26.30 -5.63
CA GLU A 436 6.59 25.35 -5.42
C GLU A 436 7.84 25.73 -6.25
N ALA A 437 7.67 26.15 -7.51
CA ALA A 437 8.77 26.65 -8.34
C ALA A 437 9.47 27.87 -7.71
N ALA A 438 8.71 28.86 -7.23
CA ALA A 438 9.28 30.04 -6.58
C ALA A 438 10.03 29.70 -5.28
N GLY A 439 9.58 28.67 -4.56
CA GLY A 439 10.29 28.15 -3.39
C GLY A 439 11.62 27.49 -3.76
N ILE A 440 11.63 26.68 -4.81
CA ILE A 440 12.83 25.98 -5.30
C ILE A 440 13.86 26.96 -5.88
N GLU A 441 13.42 27.97 -6.62
CA GLU A 441 14.29 29.05 -7.09
C GLU A 441 15.04 29.70 -5.93
N LYS A 442 14.32 30.02 -4.84
CA LYS A 442 14.94 30.55 -3.62
C LYS A 442 15.90 29.55 -2.96
N GLN A 443 15.54 28.28 -2.88
CA GLN A 443 16.42 27.25 -2.29
C GLN A 443 17.71 27.05 -3.11
N LEU A 444 17.61 27.06 -4.44
CA LEU A 444 18.76 26.99 -5.34
C LEU A 444 19.63 28.24 -5.21
N ALA A 445 19.01 29.43 -5.16
CA ALA A 445 19.73 30.70 -4.95
C ALA A 445 20.46 30.76 -3.59
N LEU A 446 19.86 30.16 -2.55
CA LEU A 446 20.46 30.05 -1.21
C LEU A 446 21.46 28.89 -1.07
N GLY A 447 21.59 28.02 -2.08
CA GLY A 447 22.47 26.84 -2.02
C GLY A 447 22.01 25.74 -1.06
N ILE A 448 20.71 25.70 -0.72
CA ILE A 448 20.11 24.70 0.19
C ILE A 448 19.86 23.37 -0.53
N THR A 449 19.60 23.42 -1.84
CA THR A 449 19.32 22.23 -2.66
C THR A 449 20.14 22.25 -3.94
N THR A 450 20.20 21.11 -4.62
CA THR A 450 20.89 20.95 -5.91
C THR A 450 19.92 20.65 -7.05
N LEU A 451 20.32 20.92 -8.29
CA LEU A 451 19.51 20.57 -9.46
C LEU A 451 19.27 19.05 -9.57
N SER A 452 20.21 18.23 -9.11
CA SER A 452 20.06 16.77 -9.09
C SER A 452 18.97 16.32 -8.12
N GLU A 453 18.89 16.93 -6.94
CA GLU A 453 17.81 16.67 -5.97
C GLU A 453 16.46 17.10 -6.54
N VAL A 454 16.35 18.31 -7.06
CA VAL A 454 15.10 18.86 -7.61
C VAL A 454 14.59 18.03 -8.80
N CYS A 455 15.48 17.65 -9.73
CA CYS A 455 15.10 16.81 -10.87
C CYS A 455 14.75 15.40 -10.41
N GLY A 456 15.51 14.85 -9.45
CA GLY A 456 15.26 13.54 -8.87
C GLY A 456 13.92 13.43 -8.16
N GLU A 457 13.45 14.49 -7.48
CA GLU A 457 12.11 14.53 -6.89
C GLU A 457 10.98 14.45 -7.93
N GLN A 458 11.27 14.87 -9.17
CA GLN A 458 10.38 14.73 -10.32
C GLN A 458 10.63 13.44 -11.13
N GLY A 459 11.51 12.56 -10.66
CA GLY A 459 11.86 11.31 -11.33
C GLY A 459 12.66 11.51 -12.62
N LYS A 460 13.36 12.64 -12.74
CA LYS A 460 14.18 12.98 -13.92
C LYS A 460 15.66 12.98 -13.56
N ASP A 461 16.49 12.51 -14.49
CA ASP A 461 17.93 12.75 -14.42
C ASP A 461 18.22 14.21 -14.84
N TRP A 462 18.99 14.89 -13.99
CA TRP A 462 19.45 16.25 -14.23
C TRP A 462 20.43 16.31 -15.42
N TYR A 463 21.28 15.29 -15.59
CA TYR A 463 22.33 15.31 -16.59
C TYR A 463 21.76 15.05 -17.99
N GLU A 464 20.89 14.06 -18.15
CA GLU A 464 20.07 13.89 -19.35
C GLU A 464 19.26 15.16 -19.67
N LEU A 465 18.62 15.80 -18.68
CA LEU A 465 17.88 17.04 -18.88
C LEU A 465 18.76 18.16 -19.46
N MET A 466 19.99 18.30 -18.98
CA MET A 466 20.93 19.29 -19.50
C MET A 466 21.45 18.95 -20.90
N LYS A 467 21.74 17.67 -21.17
CA LYS A 467 22.09 17.19 -22.52
C LYS A 467 20.98 17.52 -23.51
N GLN A 468 19.72 17.20 -23.16
CA GLN A 468 18.54 17.49 -23.97
C GLN A 468 18.36 19.00 -24.17
N ARG A 469 18.48 19.80 -23.10
CA ARG A 469 18.40 21.27 -23.18
C ARG A 469 19.44 21.85 -24.14
N LYS A 470 20.67 21.35 -24.11
CA LYS A 470 21.72 21.76 -25.05
C LYS A 470 21.33 21.44 -26.50
N ALA A 471 20.86 20.22 -26.75
CA ALA A 471 20.42 19.80 -28.08
C ALA A 471 19.23 20.64 -28.60
N GLU A 472 18.26 20.97 -27.74
CA GLU A 472 17.12 21.84 -28.08
C GLU A 472 17.56 23.25 -28.45
N ILE A 473 18.51 23.83 -27.70
CA ILE A 473 19.06 25.16 -27.99
C ILE A 473 19.81 25.15 -29.33
N GLU A 474 20.60 24.11 -29.60
CA GLU A 474 21.33 23.97 -30.86
C GLU A 474 20.36 23.78 -32.05
N ALA A 475 19.39 22.87 -31.93
CA ALA A 475 18.37 22.64 -32.96
C ALA A 475 17.51 23.88 -33.22
N ALA A 476 17.13 24.63 -32.18
CA ALA A 476 16.36 25.87 -32.35
C ALA A 476 17.17 26.97 -33.05
N LYS A 477 18.48 27.08 -32.77
CA LYS A 477 19.37 27.98 -33.51
C LYS A 477 19.46 27.61 -34.99
N GLU A 478 19.55 26.31 -35.30
CA GLU A 478 19.57 25.82 -36.69
C GLU A 478 18.24 26.09 -37.42
N LEU A 479 17.11 25.93 -36.73
CA LEU A 479 15.77 26.16 -37.28
C LEU A 479 15.35 27.64 -37.27
N GLY A 480 16.16 28.54 -36.73
CA GLY A 480 15.83 29.96 -36.59
C GLY A 480 14.70 30.25 -35.58
N ILE A 481 14.45 29.33 -34.65
CA ILE A 481 13.42 29.45 -33.61
C ILE A 481 14.05 30.11 -32.37
N ASN A 482 13.46 31.20 -31.89
CA ASN A 482 13.88 31.84 -30.65
C ASN A 482 13.17 31.21 -29.44
N LEU A 483 13.92 30.55 -28.56
CA LEU A 483 13.42 29.97 -27.32
C LEU A 483 13.56 30.99 -26.17
N SER A 484 12.54 31.85 -26.03
CA SER A 484 12.52 32.99 -25.09
C SER A 484 12.66 32.63 -23.61
N TRP A 485 12.47 31.35 -23.24
CA TRP A 485 12.60 30.84 -21.88
C TRP A 485 13.99 30.27 -21.53
N PHE A 486 14.91 30.15 -22.51
CA PHE A 486 16.31 29.80 -22.25
C PHE A 486 17.22 31.03 -22.21
N GLY A 487 16.76 32.18 -22.70
CA GLY A 487 17.35 33.46 -22.39
C GLY A 487 17.03 33.81 -20.95
N GLY A 488 18.04 34.06 -20.12
CA GLY A 488 17.80 34.80 -18.89
C GLY A 488 17.03 36.05 -19.28
N LYS A 489 15.83 36.25 -18.74
CA LYS A 489 15.24 37.59 -18.74
C LYS A 489 16.35 38.47 -18.19
N GLU A 490 16.79 39.47 -18.95
CA GLU A 490 17.53 40.57 -18.38
C GLU A 490 16.77 40.96 -17.12
N THR A 491 17.40 40.72 -15.97
CA THR A 491 16.81 41.10 -14.69
C THR A 491 16.47 42.57 -14.86
N THR A 492 15.18 42.87 -14.72
CA THR A 492 14.62 44.22 -14.63
C THR A 492 15.67 45.15 -14.04
N SER A 493 16.09 46.14 -14.82
CA SER A 493 17.10 47.11 -14.38
C SER A 493 16.74 47.60 -12.97
N PRO A 494 17.71 47.90 -12.07
CA PRO A 494 17.41 48.53 -10.79
C PRO A 494 16.43 49.71 -10.91
N GLU A 495 16.51 50.46 -12.02
CA GLU A 495 15.61 51.57 -12.34
C GLU A 495 14.17 51.13 -12.71
N GLU A 496 14.00 49.95 -13.29
CA GLU A 496 12.68 49.38 -13.58
C GLU A 496 12.04 48.74 -12.34
N TYR A 497 12.86 48.24 -11.39
CA TYR A 497 12.39 47.72 -10.10
C TYR A 497 11.94 48.85 -9.17
N GLU A 498 12.64 50.00 -9.18
CA GLU A 498 12.18 51.22 -8.48
C GLU A 498 10.85 51.74 -9.05
N LYS A 499 10.70 51.80 -10.38
CA LYS A 499 9.41 52.21 -11.00
C LYS A 499 8.24 51.30 -10.64
N LEU A 500 8.48 49.99 -10.54
CA LEU A 500 7.47 49.01 -10.14
C LEU A 500 7.11 49.07 -8.64
N MET A 501 7.98 49.65 -7.81
CA MET A 501 7.72 49.92 -6.39
C MET A 501 6.98 51.26 -6.21
N ASP A 502 7.37 52.30 -6.95
CA ASP A 502 6.71 53.62 -6.89
C ASP A 502 5.26 53.58 -7.40
N GLU A 503 4.93 52.73 -8.39
CA GLU A 503 3.55 52.58 -8.88
C GLU A 503 2.60 51.88 -7.89
N LYS A 504 3.12 51.16 -6.88
CA LYS A 504 2.28 50.45 -5.91
C LYS A 504 1.87 51.31 -4.72
N ASP A 505 2.69 52.28 -4.31
CA ASP A 505 2.37 53.15 -3.17
C ASP A 505 1.25 54.15 -3.48
N ASP A 506 1.11 54.60 -4.74
CA ASP A 506 0.07 55.58 -5.14
C ASP A 506 -1.34 54.94 -5.30
N SER A 507 -1.44 53.61 -5.20
CA SER A 507 -2.71 52.86 -5.30
C SER A 507 -3.34 52.51 -3.95
N SER A 508 -2.59 52.63 -2.85
CA SER A 508 -3.06 52.37 -1.48
C SER A 508 -3.61 53.61 -0.77
N GLU A 509 -3.12 54.82 -1.05
CA GLU A 509 -3.59 56.04 -0.35
C GLU A 509 -4.94 56.57 -0.88
N LYS A 510 -5.32 56.29 -2.13
CA LYS A 510 -6.61 56.76 -2.70
C LYS A 510 -7.84 55.92 -2.33
N LYS A 511 -7.71 54.86 -1.55
CA LYS A 511 -8.85 54.00 -1.15
C LYS A 511 -9.37 54.19 0.27
N GLU A 512 -8.69 54.98 1.12
CA GLU A 512 -9.14 55.23 2.50
C GLU A 512 -9.86 56.57 2.72
N GLU A 513 -9.78 57.55 1.80
CA GLU A 513 -10.45 58.86 1.97
C GLU A 513 -11.89 58.96 1.41
N GLY A 514 -12.45 57.90 0.81
CA GLY A 514 -13.71 57.97 0.06
C GLY A 514 -14.95 57.30 0.70
N LYS A 515 -14.99 57.06 2.02
CA LYS A 515 -16.07 56.26 2.64
C LYS A 515 -16.66 56.80 3.95
N ASN A 516 -16.63 58.12 4.15
CA ASN A 516 -17.41 58.79 5.20
C ASN A 516 -18.08 60.03 4.59
N GLU A 517 -19.23 59.85 3.94
CA GLU A 517 -20.30 60.85 3.80
C GLU A 517 -21.48 60.15 3.09
N ASP A 518 -22.70 60.44 3.55
CA ASP A 518 -24.02 60.04 3.02
C ASP A 518 -24.70 58.77 3.59
N GLU A 519 -25.19 58.85 4.84
CA GLU A 519 -26.51 58.33 5.25
C GLU A 519 -27.11 59.25 6.34
N ASP A 520 -27.68 60.38 5.91
CA ASP A 520 -28.71 61.15 6.62
C ASP A 520 -29.74 61.60 5.57
N GLU A 521 -30.81 60.82 5.38
CA GLU A 521 -32.19 61.24 5.04
C GLU A 521 -33.17 60.05 5.02
#